data_AF-A0A6L3VSE6-F1
#
_entry.id   AF-A0A6L3VSE6-F1
#
_cell.length_a   1.000
_cell.length_b   1.000
_cell.length_c   1.000
_cell.angle_alpha   90.00
_cell.angle_beta   90.00
_cell.angle_gamma   90.00
#
_symmetry.space_group_name_H-M   'P 1'
#
loop_
_entity.id
_entity.type
_entity.pdbx_description
1 polymer ?
#
loop_
_entity_poly.entity_id
_entity_poly.type
_entity_poly.pdbx_seq_one_letter_code
_entity_poly.pdbx_strand_id
1 'polypeptide(L)'
;AAPAQAPVAAPAAAPQAPAAKPAAARPAAEDRDVEAVPLNRFRKVAARRLTESKQNAPHFYLNREVDAEALLAFRATLNEALAPAKVSVNDLVVKAVATALREHPEVNVSYTEENLLFHKRVHVGVAVAVPDGLVVPVVKDADRKSVSQIGAETRELAGKARDGKLSVQEMSGGTFSVSNLGMFGVDSFSAVINPPEAAILAVGAVRDEPVVRDGQVVPGKRMAVTLSVDHRACDGATAAKFLARLAELLQNPLLIVA
;
A
#
# COMPACT_ATOMS: atom_id res chain seq x y z
N ALA A 1 -8.00 78.41 39.97
CA ALA A 1 -7.01 77.38 40.33
C ALA A 1 -7.74 76.26 41.06
N ALA A 2 -7.94 75.13 40.38
CA ALA A 2 -8.58 73.93 40.91
C ALA A 2 -7.60 72.74 40.68
N PRO A 3 -7.53 71.76 41.60
CA PRO A 3 -6.39 70.84 41.67
C PRO A 3 -6.45 69.75 40.61
N ALA A 4 -5.27 69.38 40.10
CA ALA A 4 -5.05 68.28 39.18
C ALA A 4 -5.34 66.93 39.85
N GLN A 5 -6.18 66.11 39.22
CA GLN A 5 -6.43 64.72 39.60
C GLN A 5 -5.32 63.83 39.02
N ALA A 6 -4.70 63.04 39.89
CA ALA A 6 -3.68 62.06 39.54
C ALA A 6 -4.30 60.84 38.82
N PRO A 7 -3.60 60.23 37.85
CA PRO A 7 -4.10 59.07 37.12
C PRO A 7 -4.07 57.79 37.98
N VAL A 8 -5.17 57.05 37.94
CA VAL A 8 -5.36 55.75 38.61
C VAL A 8 -4.57 54.67 37.87
N ALA A 9 -3.73 53.94 38.59
CA ALA A 9 -2.88 52.87 38.08
C ALA A 9 -3.68 51.62 37.67
N ALA A 10 -3.35 51.04 36.52
CA ALA A 10 -3.93 49.80 36.01
C ALA A 10 -3.46 48.56 36.82
N PRO A 11 -4.29 47.50 36.97
CA PRO A 11 -3.92 46.31 37.72
C PRO A 11 -2.83 45.50 36.99
N ALA A 12 -1.79 45.12 37.72
CA ALA A 12 -0.72 44.26 37.23
C ALA A 12 -1.22 42.83 36.96
N ALA A 13 -0.89 42.30 35.79
CA ALA A 13 -1.22 40.93 35.38
C ALA A 13 -0.46 39.90 36.23
N ALA A 14 -1.19 38.91 36.76
CA ALA A 14 -0.63 37.80 37.52
C ALA A 14 0.19 36.86 36.60
N PRO A 15 1.31 36.30 37.09
CA PRO A 15 2.16 35.39 36.31
C PRO A 15 1.43 34.07 36.00
N GLN A 16 1.33 33.72 34.72
CA GLN A 16 0.80 32.43 34.26
C GLN A 16 1.76 31.30 34.64
N ALA A 17 1.23 30.26 35.30
CA ALA A 17 1.98 29.06 35.62
C ALA A 17 2.40 28.31 34.33
N PRO A 18 3.59 27.70 34.28
CA PRO A 18 4.04 26.94 33.11
C PRO A 18 3.11 25.76 32.85
N ALA A 19 2.67 25.62 31.59
CA ALA A 19 1.88 24.49 31.14
C ALA A 19 2.62 23.16 31.41
N ALA A 20 1.94 22.23 32.09
CA ALA A 20 2.47 20.91 32.38
C ALA A 20 2.74 20.15 31.08
N LYS A 21 3.97 19.64 30.93
CA LYS A 21 4.31 18.71 29.84
C LYS A 21 3.42 17.46 29.93
N PRO A 22 2.99 16.86 28.81
CA PRO A 22 2.25 15.60 28.82
C PRO A 22 3.07 14.55 29.56
N ALA A 23 2.48 13.96 30.61
CA ALA A 23 3.10 12.87 31.34
C ALA A 23 3.32 11.70 30.38
N ALA A 24 4.57 11.30 30.19
CA ALA A 24 4.87 10.00 29.59
C ALA A 24 4.18 8.93 30.45
N ALA A 25 3.36 8.08 29.82
CA ALA A 25 2.70 6.98 30.49
C ALA A 25 3.75 6.16 31.25
N ARG A 26 3.62 6.09 32.58
CA ARG A 26 4.38 5.13 33.39
C ARG A 26 4.06 3.72 32.86
N PRO A 27 5.02 2.78 32.84
CA PRO A 27 4.67 1.38 32.64
C PRO A 27 3.63 1.05 33.70
N ALA A 28 2.49 0.51 33.27
CA ALA A 28 1.55 -0.10 34.20
C ALA A 28 2.34 -1.03 35.12
N ALA A 29 2.05 -1.00 36.42
CA ALA A 29 2.58 -1.96 37.38
C ALA A 29 2.55 -3.35 36.75
N GLU A 30 3.61 -4.14 36.92
CA GLU A 30 3.78 -5.48 36.32
C GLU A 30 2.54 -6.33 36.59
N ASP A 31 1.61 -6.27 35.65
CA ASP A 31 0.41 -7.08 35.62
C ASP A 31 0.90 -8.50 35.32
N ARG A 32 0.68 -9.42 36.27
CA ARG A 32 1.22 -10.78 36.20
C ARG A 32 0.56 -11.59 35.09
N ASP A 33 -0.55 -11.11 34.54
CA ASP A 33 -1.24 -11.68 33.38
C ASP A 33 -0.77 -11.05 32.05
N VAL A 34 0.20 -10.12 32.07
CA VAL A 34 0.74 -9.43 30.89
C VAL A 34 2.20 -9.79 30.65
N GLU A 35 2.48 -10.50 29.55
CA GLU A 35 3.85 -10.72 29.08
C GLU A 35 4.33 -9.55 28.21
N ALA A 36 5.36 -8.84 28.68
CA ALA A 36 6.00 -7.78 27.91
C ALA A 36 7.06 -8.36 26.95
N VAL A 37 6.75 -8.37 25.65
CA VAL A 37 7.70 -8.77 24.60
C VAL A 37 8.40 -7.53 24.00
N PRO A 38 9.74 -7.37 24.14
CA PRO A 38 10.46 -6.24 23.59
C PRO A 38 10.38 -6.19 22.05
N LEU A 39 10.12 -4.99 21.50
CA LEU A 39 10.15 -4.81 20.05
C LEU A 39 11.58 -4.90 19.51
N ASN A 40 11.78 -5.74 18.49
CA ASN A 40 13.00 -5.77 17.70
C ASN A 40 13.16 -4.46 16.87
N ARG A 41 14.36 -4.22 16.33
CA ARG A 41 14.66 -3.00 15.56
C ARG A 41 13.74 -2.83 14.34
N PHE A 42 13.42 -3.91 13.64
CA PHE A 42 12.55 -3.88 12.47
C PHE A 42 11.13 -3.43 12.82
N ARG A 43 10.52 -4.02 13.87
CA ARG A 43 9.19 -3.63 14.35
C ARG A 43 9.14 -2.18 14.79
N LYS A 44 10.19 -1.66 15.46
CA LYS A 44 10.28 -0.23 15.82
C LYS A 44 10.30 0.68 14.59
N VAL A 45 11.08 0.33 13.57
CA VAL A 45 11.15 1.11 12.32
C VAL A 45 9.83 1.07 11.56
N ALA A 46 9.22 -0.12 11.43
CA ALA A 46 7.93 -0.30 10.78
C ALA A 46 6.83 0.51 11.48
N ALA A 47 6.75 0.42 12.81
CA ALA A 47 5.79 1.18 13.61
C ALA A 47 5.92 2.69 13.39
N ARG A 48 7.16 3.22 13.40
CA ARG A 48 7.41 4.64 13.12
C ARG A 48 6.95 5.02 11.71
N ARG A 49 7.34 4.27 10.68
CA ARG A 49 7.02 4.59 9.27
C ARG A 49 5.52 4.51 8.98
N LEU A 50 4.84 3.48 9.50
CA LEU A 50 3.40 3.32 9.33
C LEU A 50 2.62 4.43 10.05
N THR A 51 3.07 4.81 11.24
CA THR A 51 2.48 5.93 11.99
C THR A 51 2.66 7.24 11.23
N GLU A 52 3.88 7.53 10.76
CA GLU A 52 4.20 8.72 9.97
C GLU A 52 3.36 8.78 8.69
N SER A 53 3.25 7.66 7.96
CA SER A 53 2.40 7.55 6.77
C SER A 53 0.95 7.91 7.10
N LYS A 54 0.39 7.30 8.15
CA LYS A 54 -1.03 7.45 8.45
C LYS A 54 -1.40 8.81 9.03
N GLN A 55 -0.47 9.45 9.73
CA GLN A 55 -0.67 10.78 10.30
C GLN A 55 -0.52 11.89 9.26
N ASN A 56 0.45 11.75 8.34
CA ASN A 56 0.83 12.84 7.45
C ASN A 56 0.18 12.76 6.07
N ALA A 57 -0.06 11.57 5.54
CA ALA A 57 -0.74 11.40 4.26
C ALA A 57 -2.26 11.34 4.48
N PRO A 58 -3.05 12.29 3.97
CA PRO A 58 -4.50 12.19 3.95
C PRO A 58 -4.90 11.06 2.99
N HIS A 59 -5.02 9.86 3.54
CA HIS A 59 -5.40 8.67 2.79
C HIS A 59 -6.86 8.79 2.37
N PHE A 60 -7.11 8.57 1.08
CA PHE A 60 -8.43 8.21 0.61
C PHE A 60 -8.37 6.85 -0.11
N TYR A 61 -9.51 6.19 -0.20
CA TYR A 61 -9.61 4.80 -0.63
C TYR A 61 -10.60 4.69 -1.78
N LEU A 62 -10.18 4.04 -2.85
CA LEU A 62 -11.07 3.64 -3.94
C LEU A 62 -11.20 2.13 -3.92
N ASN A 63 -12.44 1.65 -3.97
CA ASN A 63 -12.73 0.23 -4.03
C ASN A 63 -13.27 -0.11 -5.42
N ARG A 64 -12.83 -1.25 -5.95
CA ARG A 64 -13.37 -1.79 -7.18
C ARG A 64 -13.42 -3.31 -7.09
N GLU A 65 -14.48 -3.87 -7.62
CA GLU A 65 -14.59 -5.31 -7.86
C GLU A 65 -14.13 -5.63 -9.28
N VAL A 66 -13.39 -6.73 -9.43
CA VAL A 66 -12.84 -7.21 -10.70
C VAL A 66 -13.39 -8.61 -10.98
N ASP A 67 -13.88 -8.82 -12.21
CA ASP A 67 -14.16 -10.18 -12.71
C ASP A 67 -12.83 -10.91 -12.95
N ALA A 68 -12.57 -11.95 -12.15
CA ALA A 68 -11.29 -12.66 -12.14
C ALA A 68 -11.31 -13.94 -13.00
N GLU A 69 -12.41 -14.28 -13.67
CA GLU A 69 -12.50 -15.53 -14.43
C GLU A 69 -11.46 -15.62 -15.54
N ALA A 70 -11.38 -14.58 -16.39
CA ALA A 70 -10.41 -14.53 -17.48
C ALA A 70 -8.97 -14.56 -16.95
N LEU A 71 -8.69 -13.88 -15.83
CA LEU A 71 -7.39 -13.88 -15.17
C LEU A 71 -6.98 -15.29 -14.72
N LEU A 72 -7.89 -16.01 -14.07
CA LEU A 72 -7.63 -17.37 -13.58
C LEU A 72 -7.46 -18.37 -14.73
N ALA A 73 -8.30 -18.28 -15.76
CA ALA A 73 -8.18 -19.12 -16.95
C ALA A 73 -6.85 -18.89 -17.67
N PHE A 74 -6.49 -17.62 -17.89
CA PHE A 74 -5.23 -17.25 -18.50
C PHE A 74 -4.01 -17.74 -17.69
N ARG A 75 -4.06 -17.63 -16.36
CA ARG A 75 -3.01 -18.18 -15.48
C ARG A 75 -2.84 -19.68 -15.67
N ALA A 76 -3.93 -20.43 -15.81
CA ALA A 76 -3.87 -21.87 -16.05
C ALA A 76 -3.16 -22.16 -17.39
N THR A 77 -3.58 -21.50 -18.48
CA THR A 77 -2.94 -21.62 -19.80
C THR A 77 -1.44 -21.29 -19.75
N LEU A 78 -1.06 -20.20 -19.08
CA LEU A 78 0.35 -19.83 -18.93
C LEU A 78 1.16 -20.88 -18.16
N ASN A 79 0.60 -21.43 -17.08
CA ASN A 79 1.31 -22.43 -16.27
C ASN A 79 1.49 -23.76 -16.99
N GLU A 80 0.58 -24.12 -17.89
CA GLU A 80 0.76 -25.28 -18.77
C GLU A 80 1.85 -25.02 -19.81
N ALA A 81 1.83 -23.84 -20.46
CA ALA A 81 2.79 -23.48 -21.50
C ALA A 81 4.23 -23.25 -20.98
N LEU A 82 4.37 -22.80 -19.73
CA LEU A 82 5.67 -22.42 -19.13
C LEU A 82 6.28 -23.52 -18.24
N ALA A 83 5.69 -24.71 -18.20
CA ALA A 83 6.16 -25.80 -17.34
C ALA A 83 7.67 -26.09 -17.55
N PRO A 84 8.48 -26.22 -16.46
CA PRO A 84 8.08 -26.33 -15.05
C PRO A 84 7.92 -24.99 -14.29
N ALA A 85 8.13 -23.85 -14.95
CA ALA A 85 7.98 -22.55 -14.29
C ALA A 85 6.50 -22.25 -13.99
N LYS A 86 6.23 -21.58 -12.87
CA LYS A 86 4.87 -21.21 -12.45
C LYS A 86 4.73 -19.70 -12.20
N VAL A 87 3.57 -19.20 -12.59
CA VAL A 87 3.07 -17.85 -12.42
C VAL A 87 1.89 -17.88 -11.43
N SER A 88 1.95 -17.00 -10.43
CA SER A 88 0.88 -16.79 -9.46
C SER A 88 -0.10 -15.70 -9.93
N VAL A 89 -1.25 -15.60 -9.27
CA VAL A 89 -2.17 -14.46 -9.50
C VAL A 89 -1.48 -13.15 -9.14
N ASN A 90 -0.65 -13.15 -8.09
CA ASN A 90 0.08 -11.96 -7.66
C ASN A 90 1.05 -11.45 -8.73
N ASP A 91 1.73 -12.35 -9.46
CA ASP A 91 2.67 -11.97 -10.52
C ASP A 91 1.94 -11.28 -11.70
N LEU A 92 0.74 -11.76 -12.03
CA LEU A 92 -0.14 -11.12 -13.02
C LEU A 92 -0.63 -9.76 -12.54
N VAL A 93 -1.01 -9.64 -11.26
CA VAL A 93 -1.41 -8.34 -10.67
C VAL A 93 -0.25 -7.35 -10.68
N VAL A 94 0.96 -7.76 -10.28
CA VAL A 94 2.15 -6.90 -10.32
C VAL A 94 2.44 -6.44 -11.74
N LYS A 95 2.34 -7.33 -12.74
CA LYS A 95 2.48 -6.95 -14.15
C LYS A 95 1.40 -5.96 -14.59
N ALA A 96 0.13 -6.21 -14.26
CA ALA A 96 -0.99 -5.34 -14.60
C ALA A 96 -0.84 -3.95 -13.98
N VAL A 97 -0.44 -3.88 -12.71
CA VAL A 97 -0.12 -2.63 -12.01
C VAL A 97 1.02 -1.90 -12.72
N ALA A 98 2.09 -2.60 -13.07
CA ALA A 98 3.23 -1.98 -13.73
C ALA A 98 2.88 -1.42 -15.12
N THR A 99 2.06 -2.15 -15.90
CA THR A 99 1.50 -1.68 -17.17
C THR A 99 0.61 -0.46 -16.96
N ALA A 100 -0.33 -0.50 -16.01
CA ALA A 100 -1.21 0.62 -15.71
C ALA A 100 -0.44 1.87 -15.26
N LEU A 101 0.60 1.73 -14.43
CA LEU A 101 1.45 2.85 -14.00
C LEU A 101 2.25 3.46 -15.16
N ARG A 102 2.60 2.67 -16.18
CA ARG A 102 3.26 3.16 -17.38
C ARG A 102 2.32 4.00 -18.25
N GLU A 103 1.05 3.61 -18.31
CA GLU A 103 -0.01 4.33 -19.04
C GLU A 103 -0.55 5.55 -18.26
N HIS A 104 -0.50 5.50 -16.93
CA HIS A 104 -0.94 6.53 -15.99
C HIS A 104 0.21 6.98 -15.07
N PRO A 105 1.25 7.65 -15.62
CA PRO A 105 2.42 8.07 -14.86
C PRO A 105 2.10 9.03 -13.71
N GLU A 106 0.95 9.71 -13.77
CA GLU A 106 0.48 10.63 -12.75
C GLU A 106 0.17 9.97 -11.39
N VAL A 107 -0.07 8.65 -11.36
CA VAL A 107 -0.23 7.88 -10.11
C VAL A 107 1.13 7.45 -9.55
N ASN A 108 2.16 7.36 -10.39
CA ASN A 108 3.51 6.95 -9.99
C ASN A 108 4.30 8.16 -9.47
N VAL A 109 3.85 8.72 -8.34
CA VAL A 109 4.33 10.00 -7.81
C VAL A 109 4.69 9.91 -6.32
N SER A 110 5.55 10.80 -5.84
CA SER A 110 5.77 11.08 -4.42
C SER A 110 5.48 12.54 -4.10
N TYR A 111 4.87 12.79 -2.95
CA TYR A 111 4.66 14.13 -2.43
C TYR A 111 5.82 14.57 -1.53
N THR A 112 6.23 15.82 -1.68
CA THR A 112 7.09 16.56 -0.76
C THR A 112 6.46 17.93 -0.50
N GLU A 113 6.90 18.64 0.54
CA GLU A 113 6.36 19.97 0.85
C GLU A 113 6.56 20.98 -0.30
N GLU A 114 7.58 20.79 -1.13
CA GLU A 114 7.93 21.71 -2.22
C GLU A 114 7.50 21.21 -3.60
N ASN A 115 7.44 19.88 -3.81
CA ASN A 115 7.35 19.29 -5.14
C ASN A 115 6.52 18.00 -5.18
N LEU A 116 5.90 17.75 -6.34
CA LEU A 116 5.46 16.42 -6.76
C LEU A 116 6.56 15.76 -7.59
N LEU A 117 7.07 14.62 -7.12
CA LEU A 117 8.14 13.87 -7.77
C LEU A 117 7.54 12.72 -8.60
N PHE A 118 7.33 12.96 -9.89
CA PHE A 118 6.83 11.94 -10.82
C PHE A 118 7.94 10.96 -11.22
N HIS A 119 7.72 9.68 -10.94
CA HIS A 119 8.70 8.61 -11.17
C HIS A 119 8.60 8.08 -12.60
N LYS A 120 9.70 8.20 -13.36
CA LYS A 120 9.79 7.67 -14.74
C LYS A 120 9.98 6.15 -14.80
N ARG A 121 10.56 5.57 -13.74
CA ARG A 121 10.76 4.12 -13.58
C ARG A 121 9.58 3.56 -12.79
N VAL A 122 9.19 2.33 -13.11
CA VAL A 122 8.11 1.63 -12.41
C VAL A 122 8.75 0.53 -11.57
N HIS A 123 8.77 0.74 -10.26
CA HIS A 123 9.36 -0.17 -9.28
C HIS A 123 8.27 -0.59 -8.31
N VAL A 124 7.87 -1.86 -8.37
CA VAL A 124 6.72 -2.35 -7.61
C VAL A 124 7.21 -3.10 -6.39
N GLY A 125 6.94 -2.53 -5.21
CA GLY A 125 7.07 -3.20 -3.92
C GLY A 125 6.02 -4.30 -3.79
N VAL A 126 6.42 -5.48 -3.32
CA VAL A 126 5.52 -6.59 -3.05
C VAL A 126 5.56 -6.90 -1.57
N ALA A 127 4.44 -6.73 -0.87
CA ALA A 127 4.36 -6.99 0.56
C ALA A 127 4.48 -8.50 0.85
N VAL A 128 5.48 -8.88 1.65
CA VAL A 128 5.76 -10.26 2.04
C VAL A 128 5.71 -10.39 3.56
N ALA A 129 4.81 -11.25 4.04
CA ALA A 129 4.76 -11.62 5.45
C ALA A 129 5.97 -12.49 5.83
N VAL A 130 6.60 -12.16 6.95
CA VAL A 130 7.75 -12.87 7.54
C VAL A 130 7.48 -13.07 9.04
N PRO A 131 8.17 -14.00 9.73
CA PRO A 131 7.91 -14.27 11.16
C PRO A 131 7.97 -13.01 12.05
N ASP A 132 8.87 -12.08 11.74
CA ASP A 132 9.07 -10.86 12.51
C ASP A 132 8.17 -9.69 12.11
N GLY A 133 7.31 -9.85 11.09
CA GLY A 133 6.36 -8.82 10.64
C GLY A 133 6.18 -8.79 9.12
N LEU A 134 6.37 -7.62 8.52
CA LEU A 134 6.17 -7.38 7.09
C LEU A 134 7.41 -6.71 6.50
N VAL A 135 7.83 -7.20 5.33
CA VAL A 135 8.85 -6.55 4.49
C VAL A 135 8.31 -6.34 3.09
N VAL A 136 8.86 -5.34 2.39
CA VAL A 136 8.42 -4.97 1.04
C VAL A 136 9.63 -4.97 0.10
N PRO A 137 10.06 -6.14 -0.39
CA PRO A 137 11.03 -6.21 -1.48
C PRO A 137 10.48 -5.56 -2.76
N VAL A 138 11.35 -5.02 -3.58
CA VAL A 138 11.02 -4.22 -4.76
C VAL A 138 11.43 -4.94 -6.03
N VAL A 139 10.44 -5.24 -6.88
CA VAL A 139 10.68 -5.68 -8.26
C VAL A 139 10.98 -4.44 -9.10
N LYS A 140 12.26 -4.25 -9.45
CA LYS A 140 12.69 -3.09 -10.22
C LYS A 140 12.26 -3.23 -11.68
N ASP A 141 11.94 -2.13 -12.34
CA ASP A 141 11.51 -2.08 -13.75
C ASP A 141 10.45 -3.11 -14.12
N ALA A 142 9.45 -3.26 -13.26
CA ALA A 142 8.41 -4.27 -13.42
C ALA A 142 7.66 -4.11 -14.76
N ASP A 143 7.55 -2.89 -15.28
CA ASP A 143 6.91 -2.61 -16.56
C ASP A 143 7.67 -3.23 -17.76
N ARG A 144 9.00 -3.36 -17.64
CA ARG A 144 9.89 -3.88 -18.69
C ARG A 144 10.10 -5.39 -18.62
N LYS A 145 9.53 -6.06 -17.62
CA LYS A 145 9.69 -7.49 -17.38
C LYS A 145 8.49 -8.26 -17.90
N SER A 146 8.73 -9.49 -18.35
CA SER A 146 7.66 -10.45 -18.59
C SER A 146 7.07 -10.94 -17.27
N VAL A 147 5.86 -11.50 -17.32
CA VAL A 147 5.20 -12.08 -16.12
C VAL A 147 6.08 -13.18 -15.50
N SER A 148 6.74 -14.01 -16.31
CA SER A 148 7.62 -15.08 -15.83
C SER A 148 8.86 -14.53 -15.12
N GLN A 149 9.44 -13.43 -15.60
CA GLN A 149 10.56 -12.75 -14.95
C GLN A 149 10.14 -12.15 -13.60
N ILE A 150 8.98 -11.47 -13.57
CA ILE A 150 8.40 -10.95 -12.32
C ILE A 150 8.17 -12.08 -11.32
N GLY A 151 7.59 -13.20 -11.74
CA GLY A 151 7.34 -14.34 -10.87
C GLY A 151 8.61 -15.00 -10.33
N ALA A 152 9.66 -15.11 -11.16
CA ALA A 152 10.96 -15.62 -10.72
C ALA A 152 11.59 -14.73 -9.63
N GLU A 153 11.65 -13.42 -9.88
CA GLU A 153 12.24 -12.46 -8.97
C GLU A 153 11.43 -12.29 -7.68
N THR A 154 10.10 -12.26 -7.77
CA THR A 154 9.22 -12.20 -6.60
C THR A 154 9.42 -13.42 -5.70
N ARG A 155 9.56 -14.62 -6.29
CA ARG A 155 9.83 -15.85 -5.53
C ARG A 155 11.21 -15.82 -4.86
N GLU A 156 12.24 -15.36 -5.56
CA GLU A 156 13.59 -15.20 -5.00
C GLU A 156 13.58 -14.22 -3.82
N LEU A 157 13.01 -13.02 -4.02
CA LEU A 157 12.94 -11.98 -3.00
C LEU A 157 12.11 -12.41 -1.80
N ALA A 158 10.99 -13.12 -2.02
CA ALA A 158 10.17 -13.67 -0.94
C ALA A 158 10.91 -14.79 -0.18
N GLY A 159 11.75 -15.59 -0.84
CA GLY A 159 12.63 -16.56 -0.20
C GLY A 159 13.64 -15.86 0.71
N LYS A 160 14.38 -14.88 0.17
CA LYS A 160 15.31 -14.05 0.95
C LYS A 160 14.64 -13.33 2.11
N ALA A 161 13.41 -12.85 1.93
CA ALA A 161 12.62 -12.19 2.97
C ALA A 161 12.38 -13.10 4.16
N ARG A 162 11.86 -14.31 3.91
CA ARG A 162 11.57 -15.30 4.95
C ARG A 162 12.82 -15.77 5.69
N ASP A 163 13.93 -15.85 4.95
CA ASP A 163 15.24 -16.22 5.49
C ASP A 163 15.98 -15.08 6.21
N GLY A 164 15.43 -13.85 6.20
CA GLY A 164 16.09 -12.67 6.77
C GLY A 164 17.34 -12.20 6.02
N LYS A 165 17.47 -12.56 4.73
CA LYS A 165 18.64 -12.30 3.87
C LYS A 165 18.43 -11.17 2.86
N LEU A 166 17.32 -10.42 2.96
CA LEU A 166 17.08 -9.27 2.08
C LEU A 166 18.10 -8.15 2.34
N SER A 167 18.73 -7.67 1.27
CA SER A 167 19.57 -6.48 1.30
C SER A 167 18.73 -5.21 1.36
N VAL A 168 19.33 -4.11 1.82
CA VAL A 168 18.69 -2.79 1.83
C VAL A 168 18.31 -2.35 0.41
N GLN A 169 19.15 -2.66 -0.57
CA GLN A 169 18.95 -2.31 -1.98
C GLN A 169 17.76 -3.04 -2.62
N GLU A 170 17.41 -4.23 -2.12
CA GLU A 170 16.23 -5.00 -2.54
C GLU A 170 14.95 -4.49 -1.88
N MET A 171 15.04 -3.75 -0.77
CA MET A 171 13.89 -3.15 -0.07
C MET A 171 13.72 -1.64 -0.35
N SER A 172 14.52 -1.08 -1.26
CA SER A 172 14.58 0.37 -1.51
C SER A 172 14.25 0.72 -2.95
N GLY A 173 13.77 1.95 -3.14
CA GLY A 173 13.46 2.50 -4.45
C GLY A 173 12.13 2.04 -5.03
N GLY A 174 11.21 1.52 -4.21
CA GLY A 174 9.82 1.31 -4.62
C GLY A 174 9.17 2.64 -4.99
N THR A 175 8.35 2.63 -6.05
CA THR A 175 7.55 3.78 -6.49
C THR A 175 6.05 3.54 -6.31
N PHE A 176 5.66 2.27 -6.12
CA PHE A 176 4.31 1.82 -5.83
C PHE A 176 4.35 0.47 -5.11
N SER A 177 3.36 0.15 -4.30
CA SER A 177 3.29 -1.13 -3.57
C SER A 177 2.03 -1.94 -3.89
N VAL A 178 2.17 -3.27 -3.89
CA VAL A 178 1.07 -4.23 -3.93
C VAL A 178 1.10 -5.07 -2.65
N SER A 179 -0.03 -5.16 -1.98
CA SER A 179 -0.26 -6.01 -0.82
C SER A 179 -1.41 -6.97 -1.10
N ASN A 180 -1.15 -8.27 -1.05
CA ASN A 180 -2.14 -9.29 -1.40
C ASN A 180 -2.39 -10.19 -0.20
N LEU A 181 -3.62 -10.12 0.33
CA LEU A 181 -4.07 -10.96 1.44
C LEU A 181 -5.13 -11.98 1.00
N GLY A 182 -5.37 -12.12 -0.30
CA GLY A 182 -6.34 -13.06 -0.84
C GLY A 182 -6.02 -14.52 -0.52
N MET A 183 -4.74 -14.87 -0.37
CA MET A 183 -4.31 -16.21 0.08
C MET A 183 -4.72 -16.54 1.53
N PHE A 184 -5.07 -15.52 2.33
CA PHE A 184 -5.57 -15.67 3.70
C PHE A 184 -7.09 -15.58 3.79
N GLY A 185 -7.80 -15.52 2.65
CA GLY A 185 -9.26 -15.42 2.62
C GLY A 185 -9.81 -14.03 2.99
N VAL A 186 -8.98 -12.99 2.98
CA VAL A 186 -9.43 -11.61 3.24
C VAL A 186 -10.24 -11.10 2.05
N ASP A 187 -11.50 -10.77 2.26
CA ASP A 187 -12.39 -10.25 1.21
C ASP A 187 -11.87 -8.92 0.63
N SER A 188 -11.61 -7.94 1.49
CA SER A 188 -11.04 -6.64 1.14
C SER A 188 -10.36 -6.01 2.34
N PHE A 189 -9.41 -5.11 2.10
CA PHE A 189 -8.75 -4.34 3.15
C PHE A 189 -8.16 -3.04 2.59
N SER A 190 -7.96 -2.04 3.44
CA SER A 190 -7.28 -0.80 3.08
C SER A 190 -5.85 -0.81 3.61
N ALA A 191 -4.88 -0.91 2.71
CA ALA A 191 -3.48 -0.89 3.09
C ALA A 191 -3.01 0.53 3.48
N VAL A 192 -2.04 0.61 4.39
CA VAL A 192 -1.35 1.87 4.70
C VAL A 192 -0.28 2.09 3.63
N ILE A 193 -0.22 3.29 3.06
CA ILE A 193 0.77 3.66 2.05
C ILE A 193 2.18 3.49 2.62
N ASN A 194 3.12 3.00 1.81
CA ASN A 194 4.52 2.86 2.17
C ASN A 194 5.31 4.12 1.73
N PRO A 195 5.62 5.07 2.64
CA PRO A 195 6.28 6.30 2.22
C PRO A 195 7.68 6.03 1.66
N PRO A 196 8.14 6.80 0.65
CA PRO A 196 7.54 8.02 0.11
C PRO A 196 6.56 7.79 -1.06
N GLU A 197 6.11 6.56 -1.32
CA GLU A 197 5.14 6.26 -2.39
C GLU A 197 3.82 7.00 -2.14
N ALA A 198 3.10 7.38 -3.20
CA ALA A 198 1.79 8.02 -3.06
C ALA A 198 0.61 7.03 -3.00
N ALA A 199 0.81 5.77 -3.38
CA ALA A 199 -0.28 4.82 -3.48
C ALA A 199 0.15 3.36 -3.23
N ILE A 200 -0.81 2.57 -2.75
CA ILE A 200 -0.67 1.13 -2.54
C ILE A 200 -1.97 0.42 -2.95
N LEU A 201 -1.83 -0.69 -3.67
CA LEU A 201 -2.94 -1.57 -4.04
C LEU A 201 -3.06 -2.72 -3.03
N ALA A 202 -4.22 -2.84 -2.40
CA ALA A 202 -4.63 -3.99 -1.62
C ALA A 202 -5.46 -4.94 -2.48
N VAL A 203 -5.14 -6.24 -2.43
CA VAL A 203 -5.79 -7.30 -3.23
C VAL A 203 -6.42 -8.31 -2.28
N GLY A 204 -7.74 -8.48 -2.41
CA GLY A 204 -8.52 -9.45 -1.67
C GLY A 204 -8.52 -10.85 -2.28
N ALA A 205 -9.30 -11.75 -1.68
CA ALA A 205 -9.48 -13.11 -2.15
C ALA A 205 -10.29 -13.14 -3.45
N VAL A 206 -10.00 -14.12 -4.30
CA VAL A 206 -10.89 -14.47 -5.41
C VAL A 206 -11.93 -15.44 -4.87
N ARG A 207 -13.22 -15.09 -4.99
CA ARG A 207 -14.33 -15.89 -4.47
C ARG A 207 -15.42 -16.11 -5.51
N ASP A 208 -16.23 -17.14 -5.29
CA ASP A 208 -17.46 -17.38 -6.03
C ASP A 208 -18.57 -16.45 -5.51
N GLU A 209 -19.18 -15.69 -6.41
CA GLU A 209 -20.31 -14.80 -6.09
C GLU A 209 -21.46 -14.98 -7.09
N PRO A 210 -22.72 -14.76 -6.68
CA PRO A 210 -23.83 -14.65 -7.61
C PRO A 210 -23.71 -13.34 -8.41
N VAL A 211 -23.62 -13.45 -9.74
CA VAL A 211 -23.45 -12.30 -10.65
C VAL A 211 -24.53 -12.33 -11.72
N VAL A 212 -24.96 -11.17 -12.20
CA VAL A 212 -25.95 -11.09 -13.27
C VAL A 212 -25.23 -11.11 -14.63
N ARG A 213 -25.53 -12.10 -15.47
CA ARG A 213 -25.11 -12.20 -16.87
C ARG A 213 -26.34 -12.45 -17.74
N ASP A 214 -26.55 -11.62 -18.75
CA ASP A 214 -27.70 -11.72 -19.67
C ASP A 214 -29.07 -11.83 -18.96
N GLY A 215 -29.22 -11.10 -17.84
CA GLY A 215 -30.44 -11.09 -17.03
C GLY A 215 -30.62 -12.30 -16.10
N GLN A 216 -29.66 -13.23 -16.05
CA GLN A 216 -29.69 -14.40 -15.17
C GLN A 216 -28.63 -14.29 -14.06
N VAL A 217 -28.98 -14.78 -12.87
CA VAL A 217 -28.01 -14.92 -11.77
C VAL A 217 -27.22 -16.22 -11.98
N VAL A 218 -25.92 -16.09 -12.19
CA VAL A 218 -25.00 -17.21 -12.39
C VAL A 218 -23.81 -17.10 -11.42
N PRO A 219 -23.12 -18.20 -11.09
CA PRO A 219 -21.85 -18.10 -10.36
C PRO A 219 -20.80 -17.34 -11.19
N GLY A 220 -20.04 -16.46 -10.54
CA GLY A 220 -18.91 -15.76 -11.14
C GLY A 220 -17.74 -15.62 -10.17
N LYS A 221 -16.52 -15.50 -10.69
CA LYS A 221 -15.34 -15.22 -9.84
C LYS A 221 -15.16 -13.71 -9.66
N ARG A 222 -15.08 -13.26 -8.41
CA ARG A 222 -14.88 -11.85 -8.05
C ARG A 222 -13.67 -11.68 -7.16
N MET A 223 -12.96 -10.57 -7.38
CA MET A 223 -11.80 -10.15 -6.61
C MET A 223 -11.94 -8.67 -6.28
N ALA A 224 -11.97 -8.33 -5.00
CA ALA A 224 -11.94 -6.92 -4.59
C ALA A 224 -10.50 -6.39 -4.63
N VAL A 225 -10.36 -5.17 -5.15
CA VAL A 225 -9.14 -4.38 -5.09
C VAL A 225 -9.43 -3.03 -4.45
N THR A 226 -8.54 -2.62 -3.55
CA THR A 226 -8.65 -1.34 -2.83
C THR A 226 -7.38 -0.54 -3.05
N LEU A 227 -7.49 0.62 -3.70
CA LEU A 227 -6.39 1.54 -3.91
C LEU A 227 -6.40 2.58 -2.78
N SER A 228 -5.33 2.64 -2.00
CA SER A 228 -5.13 3.70 -1.00
C SER A 228 -4.18 4.74 -1.59
N VAL A 229 -4.53 6.02 -1.49
CA VAL A 229 -3.82 7.11 -2.17
C VAL A 229 -3.63 8.30 -1.23
N ASP A 230 -2.46 8.92 -1.29
CA ASP A 230 -2.20 10.22 -0.67
C ASP A 230 -2.89 11.31 -1.51
N HIS A 231 -3.98 11.87 -0.99
CA HIS A 231 -4.80 12.82 -1.74
C HIS A 231 -4.08 14.14 -2.06
N ARG A 232 -2.92 14.43 -1.44
CA ARG A 232 -2.06 15.57 -1.80
C ARG A 232 -1.29 15.32 -3.09
N ALA A 233 -0.97 14.07 -3.38
CA ALA A 233 -0.14 13.67 -4.51
C ALA A 233 -0.95 13.33 -5.75
N CYS A 234 -2.14 12.74 -5.56
CA CYS A 234 -2.98 12.24 -6.63
C CYS A 234 -4.46 12.46 -6.27
N ASP A 235 -5.21 13.06 -7.19
CA ASP A 235 -6.63 13.33 -7.01
C ASP A 235 -7.53 12.11 -7.30
N GLY A 236 -8.80 12.20 -6.91
CA GLY A 236 -9.77 11.12 -7.06
C GLY A 236 -10.07 10.73 -8.51
N ALA A 237 -10.11 11.67 -9.46
CA ALA A 237 -10.41 11.36 -10.85
C ALA A 237 -9.24 10.64 -11.51
N THR A 238 -8.02 11.08 -11.22
CA THR A 238 -6.78 10.44 -11.65
C THR A 238 -6.67 9.01 -11.11
N ALA A 239 -6.85 8.84 -9.80
CA ALA A 239 -6.82 7.51 -9.18
C ALA A 239 -7.92 6.58 -9.70
N ALA A 240 -9.13 7.11 -9.96
CA ALA A 240 -10.23 6.33 -10.51
C ALA A 240 -9.96 5.86 -11.94
N LYS A 241 -9.34 6.69 -12.80
CA LYS A 241 -8.94 6.30 -14.16
C LYS A 241 -7.90 5.18 -14.13
N PHE A 242 -6.87 5.31 -13.29
CA PHE A 242 -5.88 4.25 -13.09
C PHE A 242 -6.52 2.94 -12.61
N LEU A 243 -7.41 3.01 -11.60
CA LEU A 243 -8.06 1.81 -11.06
C LEU A 243 -9.02 1.17 -12.08
N ALA A 244 -9.69 1.97 -12.91
CA ALA A 244 -10.52 1.48 -14.01
C ALA A 244 -9.67 0.75 -15.05
N ARG A 245 -8.53 1.33 -15.44
CA ARG A 245 -7.61 0.71 -16.39
C ARG A 245 -6.99 -0.57 -15.83
N LEU A 246 -6.57 -0.58 -14.57
CA LEU A 246 -6.08 -1.77 -13.90
C LEU A 246 -7.13 -2.89 -13.92
N ALA A 247 -8.39 -2.60 -13.63
CA ALA A 247 -9.46 -3.59 -13.69
C ALA A 247 -9.66 -4.14 -15.11
N GLU A 248 -9.59 -3.28 -16.14
CA GLU A 248 -9.66 -3.72 -17.54
C GLU A 248 -8.52 -4.68 -17.89
N LEU A 249 -7.28 -4.37 -17.47
CA LEU A 249 -6.11 -5.22 -17.68
C LEU A 249 -6.25 -6.57 -16.98
N LEU A 250 -6.81 -6.60 -15.77
CA LEU A 250 -7.03 -7.84 -15.01
C LEU A 250 -8.17 -8.68 -15.62
N GLN A 251 -9.21 -8.03 -16.13
CA GLN A 251 -10.33 -8.70 -16.83
C GLN A 251 -9.95 -9.17 -18.24
N ASN A 252 -8.92 -8.57 -18.84
CA ASN A 252 -8.43 -8.90 -20.19
C ASN A 252 -6.91 -9.14 -20.16
N PRO A 253 -6.44 -10.24 -19.55
CA PRO A 253 -5.03 -10.44 -19.23
C PRO A 253 -4.11 -10.63 -20.45
N LEU A 254 -4.64 -10.74 -21.67
CA LEU A 254 -3.83 -10.64 -22.89
C LEU A 254 -3.17 -9.26 -23.02
N LEU A 255 -3.81 -8.20 -22.53
CA LEU A 255 -3.30 -6.82 -22.61
C LEU A 255 -2.05 -6.57 -21.75
N ILE A 256 -1.73 -7.46 -20.81
CA ILE A 256 -0.53 -7.32 -19.97
C ILE A 256 0.69 -8.12 -20.49
N VAL A 257 0.50 -8.88 -21.57
CA VAL A 257 1.56 -9.68 -22.21
C VAL A 257 1.76 -9.37 -23.70
N ALA A 258 0.80 -8.73 -24.36
CA ALA A 258 0.92 -8.22 -25.73
C ALA A 258 1.81 -6.96 -25.78
#